data_AF-W1VGW6-F1
#
_entry.id   AF-W1VGW6-F1
#
_cell.length_a   1.000
_cell.length_b   1.000
_cell.length_c   1.000
_cell.angle_alpha   90.00
_cell.angle_beta   90.00
_cell.angle_gamma   90.00
#
_symmetry.space_group_name_H-M   'P 1'
#
loop_
_entity.id
_entity.type
_entity.pdbx_description
1 polymer ?
#
loop_
_entity_poly.entity_id
_entity_poly.type
_entity_poly.pdbx_seq_one_letter_code
_entity_poly.pdbx_strand_id
1 'polypeptide(L)'
;GLAEGAVLGAYLADPLQEAEVVASFLADRWNPQAQLAVLSRTRDSLLPVAEALRARSLPYEIVGIGGMLTIPEVADVRALLTVAANPERGDWLVRLLTAGGIGAADLAALYAHARRQMRGTSPFQPPADKSSQGASSVAQIPDAEPDSPMLAEAIEAVARSADRHPDGLAGVRVPGLSPAATRLADRLARQLRRVRRAMRLP
;
A
#
# COMPACT_ATOMS: atom_id res chain seq x y z
N GLY A 1 -42.80 25.86 7.93
CA GLY A 1 -41.69 26.18 8.86
C GLY A 1 -41.17 24.90 9.44
N LEU A 2 -39.92 24.88 9.91
CA LEU A 2 -39.42 23.75 10.71
C LEU A 2 -40.26 23.64 12.00
N ALA A 3 -40.49 22.41 12.47
CA ALA A 3 -41.16 22.17 13.75
C ALA A 3 -40.28 22.65 14.92
N GLU A 4 -40.90 22.98 16.06
CA GLU A 4 -40.14 23.23 17.30
C GLU A 4 -39.31 22.00 17.69
N GLY A 5 -38.11 22.25 18.22
CA GLY A 5 -37.18 21.21 18.65
C GLY A 5 -36.36 21.66 19.86
N ALA A 6 -35.77 20.69 20.55
CA ALA A 6 -34.91 20.92 21.72
C ALA A 6 -33.48 20.48 21.42
N VAL A 7 -32.51 21.23 21.97
CA VAL A 7 -31.10 20.85 21.99
C VAL A 7 -30.75 20.39 23.39
N LEU A 8 -30.25 19.16 23.52
CA LEU A 8 -29.78 18.60 24.77
C LEU A 8 -28.25 18.55 24.74
N GLY A 9 -27.63 18.86 25.88
CA GLY A 9 -26.18 18.79 26.06
C GLY A 9 -25.83 18.01 27.32
N ALA A 10 -24.79 17.18 27.23
CA ALA A 10 -24.23 16.46 28.36
C ALA A 10 -22.70 16.55 28.30
N TYR A 11 -22.06 16.60 29.46
CA TYR A 11 -20.62 16.49 29.61
C TYR A 11 -20.33 15.22 30.41
N LEU A 12 -19.57 14.30 29.82
CA LEU A 12 -19.36 12.95 30.32
C LEU A 12 -17.86 12.70 30.51
N ALA A 13 -17.52 11.80 31.42
CA ALA A 13 -16.14 11.59 31.84
C ALA A 13 -15.32 10.78 30.82
N ASP A 14 -15.97 9.89 30.07
CA ASP A 14 -15.30 8.99 29.13
C ASP A 14 -16.17 8.65 27.89
N PRO A 15 -15.55 8.17 26.79
CA PRO A 15 -16.24 7.84 25.55
C PRO A 15 -17.22 6.65 25.65
N LEU A 16 -17.04 5.74 26.62
CA LEU A 16 -17.97 4.63 26.81
C LEU A 16 -19.28 5.14 27.42
N GLN A 17 -19.21 6.03 28.41
CA GLN A 17 -20.37 6.71 28.96
C GLN A 17 -21.09 7.54 27.90
N GLU A 18 -20.34 8.24 27.04
CA GLU A 18 -20.92 8.96 25.90
C GLU A 18 -21.69 8.03 24.96
N ALA A 19 -21.10 6.89 24.60
CA ALA A 19 -21.76 5.89 23.78
C ALA A 19 -23.05 5.34 24.40
N GLU A 20 -23.03 5.05 25.70
CA GLU A 20 -24.21 4.57 26.43
C GLU A 20 -25.34 5.62 26.47
N VAL A 21 -25.02 6.89 26.71
CA VAL A 21 -26.01 7.99 26.71
C VAL A 21 -26.58 8.20 25.32
N VAL A 22 -25.75 8.21 24.28
CA VAL A 22 -26.21 8.33 22.88
C VAL A 22 -27.09 7.13 22.51
N ALA A 23 -26.67 5.91 22.83
CA ALA A 23 -27.44 4.70 22.52
C ALA A 23 -28.78 4.68 23.25
N SER A 24 -28.84 5.10 24.52
CA SER A 24 -30.09 5.26 25.26
C SER A 24 -31.00 6.31 24.62
N PHE A 25 -30.44 7.46 24.26
CA PHE A 25 -31.20 8.55 23.63
C PHE A 25 -31.84 8.12 22.31
N LEU A 26 -31.12 7.34 21.51
CA LEU A 26 -31.60 6.79 20.24
C LEU A 26 -32.62 5.66 20.46
N ALA A 27 -32.41 4.79 21.45
CA ALA A 27 -33.34 3.71 21.78
C ALA A 27 -34.75 4.24 22.07
N ASP A 28 -34.84 5.29 22.89
CA ASP A 28 -36.12 5.89 23.29
C ASP A 28 -36.88 6.52 22.12
N ARG A 29 -36.19 6.83 21.01
CA ARG A 29 -36.73 7.52 19.83
C ARG A 29 -36.82 6.62 18.61
N TRP A 30 -36.36 5.37 18.73
CA TRP A 30 -36.29 4.46 17.60
C TRP A 30 -37.68 3.95 17.22
N ASN A 31 -37.98 4.01 15.93
CA ASN A 31 -39.04 3.27 15.27
C ASN A 31 -38.66 3.07 13.78
N PRO A 32 -39.33 2.18 13.02
CA PRO A 32 -38.96 1.92 11.62
C PRO A 32 -39.04 3.12 10.67
N GLN A 33 -39.73 4.20 11.05
CA GLN A 33 -39.84 5.44 10.28
C GLN A 33 -38.90 6.55 10.80
N ALA A 34 -38.18 6.30 11.90
CA ALA A 34 -37.29 7.27 12.51
C ALA A 34 -36.06 7.53 11.63
N GLN A 35 -35.73 8.80 11.45
CA GLN A 35 -34.52 9.24 10.76
C GLN A 35 -33.54 9.77 11.81
N LEU A 36 -32.56 8.94 12.16
CA LEU A 36 -31.60 9.23 13.23
C LEU A 36 -30.18 9.11 12.68
N ALA A 37 -29.30 10.01 13.11
CA ALA A 37 -27.89 10.02 12.71
C ALA A 37 -27.00 10.36 13.90
N VAL A 38 -25.84 9.70 13.98
CA VAL A 38 -24.76 10.04 14.92
C VAL A 38 -23.62 10.64 14.12
N LEU A 39 -23.22 11.86 14.47
CA LEU A 39 -22.12 12.57 13.82
C LEU A 39 -20.94 12.63 14.79
N SER A 40 -19.76 12.26 14.31
CA SER A 40 -18.52 12.38 15.07
C SER A 40 -17.45 13.09 14.23
N ARG A 41 -16.45 13.65 14.91
CA ARG A 41 -15.28 14.25 14.25
C ARG A 41 -14.33 13.18 13.72
N THR A 42 -14.13 12.10 14.49
CA THR A 42 -13.23 11.00 14.15
C THR A 42 -14.00 9.69 14.09
N ARG A 43 -13.52 8.79 13.24
CA ARG A 43 -14.12 7.47 13.05
C ARG A 43 -14.07 6.62 14.32
N ASP A 44 -12.95 6.67 15.04
CA ASP A 44 -12.72 5.81 16.21
C ASP A 44 -13.75 6.07 17.32
N SER A 45 -14.28 7.30 17.41
CA SER A 45 -15.36 7.65 18.33
C SER A 45 -16.69 6.97 18.03
N LEU A 46 -16.92 6.46 16.82
CA LEU A 46 -18.17 5.75 16.47
C LEU A 46 -18.15 4.27 16.92
N LEU A 47 -16.97 3.68 17.15
CA LEU A 47 -16.88 2.26 17.50
C LEU A 47 -17.55 1.94 18.85
N PRO A 48 -17.32 2.71 19.93
CA PRO A 48 -18.05 2.54 21.19
C PRO A 48 -19.58 2.69 21.02
N VAL A 49 -20.03 3.68 20.24
CA VAL A 49 -21.46 3.91 19.98
C VAL A 49 -22.09 2.73 19.24
N ALA A 50 -21.40 2.20 18.23
CA ALA A 50 -21.86 1.03 17.48
C ALA A 50 -21.98 -0.21 18.36
N GLU A 51 -21.05 -0.41 19.30
CA GLU A 51 -21.13 -1.50 20.28
C GLU A 51 -22.35 -1.33 21.21
N ALA A 52 -22.56 -0.13 21.74
CA ALA A 52 -23.67 0.18 22.63
C ALA A 52 -25.04 0.03 21.93
N LEU A 53 -25.14 0.38 20.65
CA LEU A 53 -26.32 0.15 19.81
C LEU A 53 -26.55 -1.34 19.55
N ARG A 54 -25.48 -2.09 19.23
CA ARG A 54 -25.54 -3.54 19.01
C ARG A 54 -26.01 -4.28 20.25
N ALA A 55 -25.48 -3.93 21.43
CA ALA A 55 -25.87 -4.51 22.71
C ALA A 55 -27.38 -4.34 22.99
N ARG A 56 -28.01 -3.32 22.42
CA ARG A 56 -29.44 -3.01 22.52
C ARG A 56 -30.28 -3.54 21.36
N SER A 57 -29.68 -4.31 20.44
CA SER A 57 -30.34 -4.81 19.22
C SER A 57 -30.93 -3.70 18.33
N LEU A 58 -30.36 -2.49 18.37
CA LEU A 58 -30.76 -1.40 17.48
C LEU A 58 -30.05 -1.54 16.14
N PRO A 59 -30.77 -1.44 15.00
CA PRO A 59 -30.14 -1.49 13.69
C PRO A 59 -29.32 -0.22 13.47
N TYR A 60 -28.12 -0.39 12.93
CA TYR A 60 -27.25 0.74 12.60
C TYR A 60 -26.39 0.41 11.37
N GLU A 61 -25.98 1.46 10.67
CA GLU A 61 -25.00 1.40 9.60
C GLU A 61 -23.94 2.47 9.86
N ILE A 62 -22.67 2.09 9.82
CA ILE A 62 -21.58 3.07 9.86
C ILE A 62 -21.31 3.51 8.43
N VAL A 63 -21.85 4.66 8.04
CA VAL A 63 -21.65 5.23 6.70
C VAL A 63 -20.19 5.63 6.53
N GLY A 64 -19.62 5.35 5.36
CA GLY A 64 -18.22 5.69 5.06
C GLY A 64 -17.24 4.79 5.80
N ILE A 65 -17.45 3.46 5.74
CA ILE A 65 -16.46 2.47 6.21
C ILE A 65 -15.15 2.65 5.42
N GLY A 66 -14.30 3.55 5.90
CA GLY A 66 -12.87 3.56 5.64
C GLY A 66 -12.36 2.18 6.04
N GLY A 67 -12.05 1.38 5.04
CA GLY A 67 -11.84 -0.06 5.20
C GLY A 67 -11.78 -0.78 3.87
N MET A 68 -12.53 -0.32 2.86
CA MET A 68 -12.45 -0.90 1.52
C MET A 68 -11.00 -0.90 1.00
N LEU A 69 -10.26 0.19 1.19
CA LEU A 69 -8.85 0.28 0.78
C LEU A 69 -7.87 -0.50 1.67
N THR A 70 -8.32 -1.00 2.82
CA THR A 70 -7.51 -1.84 3.73
C THR A 70 -7.81 -3.33 3.58
N ILE A 71 -8.90 -3.69 2.86
CA ILE A 71 -9.15 -5.07 2.43
C ILE A 71 -7.94 -5.55 1.62
N PRO A 72 -7.34 -6.72 1.94
CA PRO A 72 -6.12 -7.20 1.28
C PRO A 72 -6.21 -7.18 -0.25
N GLU A 73 -7.32 -7.66 -0.79
CA GLU A 73 -7.59 -7.76 -2.22
C GLU A 73 -7.63 -6.38 -2.89
N VAL A 74 -8.28 -5.39 -2.26
CA VAL A 74 -8.37 -4.03 -2.78
C VAL A 74 -7.02 -3.32 -2.67
N ALA A 75 -6.30 -3.54 -1.57
CA ALA A 75 -4.98 -2.98 -1.37
C ALA A 75 -3.95 -3.55 -2.38
N ASP A 76 -4.11 -4.79 -2.85
CA ASP A 76 -3.27 -5.39 -3.90
C ASP A 76 -3.55 -4.77 -5.26
N VAL A 77 -4.82 -4.60 -5.61
CA VAL A 77 -5.20 -3.90 -6.84
C VAL A 77 -4.67 -2.47 -6.82
N ARG A 78 -4.81 -1.76 -5.69
CA ARG A 78 -4.25 -0.41 -5.54
C ARG A 78 -2.74 -0.39 -5.69
N ALA A 79 -2.03 -1.35 -5.08
CA ALA A 79 -0.58 -1.45 -5.20
C ALA A 79 -0.16 -1.68 -6.66
N LEU A 80 -0.83 -2.58 -7.37
CA LEU A 80 -0.55 -2.88 -8.77
C LEU A 80 -0.80 -1.65 -9.67
N LEU A 81 -1.92 -0.95 -9.48
CA LEU A 81 -2.24 0.28 -10.21
C LEU A 81 -1.24 1.40 -9.91
N THR A 82 -0.82 1.53 -8.64
CA THR A 82 0.16 2.54 -8.21
C THR A 82 1.51 2.31 -8.88
N VAL A 83 2.01 1.07 -8.87
CA VAL A 83 3.28 0.71 -9.52
C VAL A 83 3.17 0.81 -11.04
N ALA A 84 2.04 0.43 -11.64
CA ALA A 84 1.82 0.58 -13.07
C ALA A 84 1.86 2.06 -13.50
N ALA A 85 1.27 2.96 -12.72
CA ALA A 85 1.28 4.40 -12.98
C ALA A 85 2.64 5.05 -12.70
N ASN A 86 3.32 4.63 -11.62
CA ASN A 86 4.63 5.14 -11.24
C ASN A 86 5.57 3.97 -10.85
N PRO A 87 6.46 3.54 -11.78
CA PRO A 87 7.43 2.46 -11.53
C PRO A 87 8.43 2.74 -10.40
N GLU A 88 8.62 4.00 -10.00
CA GLU A 88 9.52 4.38 -8.89
C GLU A 88 8.95 4.01 -7.52
N ARG A 89 7.64 3.72 -7.43
CA ARG A 89 6.95 3.29 -6.21
C ARG A 89 7.25 1.83 -5.85
N GLY A 90 8.53 1.52 -5.70
CA GLY A 90 9.02 0.21 -5.31
C GLY A 90 8.49 -0.26 -3.96
N ASP A 91 8.16 0.65 -3.05
CA ASP A 91 7.50 0.39 -1.76
C ASP A 91 6.17 -0.37 -1.92
N TRP A 92 5.36 0.01 -2.92
CA TRP A 92 4.11 -0.70 -3.25
C TRP A 92 4.35 -2.03 -3.93
N LEU A 93 5.44 -2.17 -4.69
CA LEU A 93 5.81 -3.45 -5.28
C LEU A 93 6.32 -4.44 -4.24
N VAL A 94 7.07 -3.98 -3.22
CA VAL A 94 7.51 -4.81 -2.09
C VAL A 94 6.29 -5.46 -1.42
N ARG A 95 5.20 -4.70 -1.21
CA ARG A 95 3.95 -5.25 -0.69
C ARG A 95 3.42 -6.41 -1.53
N LEU A 96 3.37 -6.27 -2.86
CA LEU A 96 2.88 -7.34 -3.75
C LEU A 96 3.79 -8.56 -3.72
N LEU A 97 5.09 -8.35 -3.64
CA LEU A 97 6.08 -9.43 -3.55
C LEU A 97 5.97 -10.16 -2.21
N THR A 98 5.80 -9.45 -1.10
CA THR A 98 5.63 -10.07 0.23
C THR A 98 4.29 -10.78 0.35
N ALA A 99 3.20 -10.22 -0.20
CA ALA A 99 1.91 -10.92 -0.30
C ALA A 99 2.00 -12.22 -1.12
N GLY A 100 2.87 -12.23 -2.15
CA GLY A 100 3.19 -13.43 -2.94
C GLY A 100 4.17 -14.41 -2.28
N GLY A 101 4.59 -14.14 -1.04
CA GLY A 101 5.47 -15.03 -0.27
C GLY A 101 6.96 -14.89 -0.57
N ILE A 102 7.44 -13.74 -1.06
CA ILE A 102 8.89 -13.52 -1.20
C ILE A 102 9.58 -13.50 0.17
N GLY A 103 10.69 -14.23 0.30
CA GLY A 103 11.53 -14.18 1.50
C GLY A 103 12.51 -13.01 1.49
N ALA A 104 13.10 -12.71 2.65
CA ALA A 104 14.09 -11.62 2.78
C ALA A 104 15.33 -11.82 1.89
N ALA A 105 15.83 -13.05 1.75
CA ALA A 105 16.97 -13.38 0.90
C ALA A 105 16.65 -13.13 -0.59
N ASP A 106 15.47 -13.55 -1.04
CA ASP A 106 15.01 -13.33 -2.41
C ASP A 106 14.80 -11.85 -2.71
N LEU A 107 14.25 -11.09 -1.76
CA LEU A 107 14.08 -9.66 -1.89
C LEU A 107 15.44 -8.95 -2.01
N ALA A 108 16.42 -9.32 -1.17
CA ALA A 108 17.79 -8.80 -1.27
C ALA A 108 18.45 -9.14 -2.61
N ALA A 109 18.25 -10.37 -3.12
CA ALA A 109 18.75 -10.77 -4.44
C ALA A 109 18.12 -9.95 -5.57
N LEU A 110 16.82 -9.65 -5.47
CA LEU A 110 16.10 -8.83 -6.45
C LEU A 110 16.56 -7.37 -6.42
N TYR A 111 16.81 -6.79 -5.23
CA TYR A 111 17.43 -5.47 -5.10
C TYR A 111 18.86 -5.44 -5.66
N ALA A 112 19.65 -6.48 -5.40
CA ALA A 112 20.99 -6.60 -5.98
C ALA A 112 20.93 -6.71 -7.51
N HIS A 113 19.92 -7.40 -8.05
CA HIS A 113 19.67 -7.47 -9.49
C HIS A 113 19.30 -6.10 -10.06
N ALA A 114 18.39 -5.36 -9.42
CA ALA A 114 18.02 -4.00 -9.80
C ALA A 114 19.24 -3.08 -9.88
N ARG A 115 20.12 -3.10 -8.86
CA ARG A 115 21.35 -2.31 -8.84
C ARG A 115 22.31 -2.66 -9.97
N ARG A 116 22.45 -3.96 -10.31
CA ARG A 116 23.31 -4.39 -11.43
C ARG A 116 22.82 -3.85 -12.77
N GLN A 117 21.51 -3.76 -12.98
CA GLN A 117 20.95 -3.25 -14.23
C GLN A 117 21.25 -1.76 -14.43
N MET A 118 21.12 -0.94 -13.40
CA MET A 118 21.44 0.49 -13.49
C MET A 118 22.93 0.75 -13.76
N ARG A 119 23.81 -0.06 -13.17
CA ARG A 119 25.26 0.03 -13.42
C ARG A 119 25.64 -0.37 -14.85
N GLY A 120 24.84 -1.21 -15.50
CA GLY A 120 25.05 -1.61 -16.89
C GLY A 120 24.56 -0.58 -17.93
N THR A 121 23.81 0.44 -17.52
CA THR A 121 23.26 1.48 -18.42
C THR A 121 24.07 2.79 -18.43
N SER A 122 25.11 2.92 -17.62
CA SER A 122 26.03 4.06 -17.67
C SER A 122 27.20 3.74 -18.62
N PRO A 123 27.43 4.51 -19.70
CA PRO A 123 28.69 4.44 -20.43
C PRO A 123 29.81 4.75 -19.45
N PHE A 124 30.67 3.77 -19.18
CA PHE A 124 31.86 3.93 -18.37
C PHE A 124 32.75 5.03 -18.97
N GLN A 125 32.73 6.22 -18.38
CA GLN A 125 33.77 7.22 -18.58
C GLN A 125 34.81 7.02 -17.47
N PRO A 126 36.04 6.61 -17.79
CA PRO A 126 37.07 6.40 -16.76
C PRO A 126 37.34 7.73 -16.02
N PRO A 127 37.55 7.70 -14.69
CA PRO A 127 37.78 8.92 -13.92
C PRO A 127 39.10 9.55 -14.35
N ALA A 128 39.07 10.84 -14.70
CA ALA A 128 40.28 11.64 -14.80
C ALA A 128 40.88 11.78 -13.38
N ASP A 129 42.16 11.46 -13.27
CA ASP A 129 42.99 11.64 -12.08
C ASP A 129 42.81 13.06 -11.49
N LYS A 130 42.33 13.14 -10.24
CA LYS A 130 42.57 14.28 -9.36
C LYS A 130 42.89 13.78 -7.96
N SER A 131 44.19 13.78 -7.69
CA SER A 131 44.81 13.60 -6.39
C SER A 131 44.38 14.67 -5.38
N SER A 132 44.19 14.21 -4.14
CA SER A 132 44.44 14.87 -2.84
C SER A 132 43.59 16.10 -2.42
N GLN A 133 42.76 15.94 -1.39
CA GLN A 133 43.05 16.27 0.02
C GLN A 133 41.75 16.40 0.86
N GLY A 134 41.78 15.85 2.08
CA GLY A 134 41.38 16.59 3.29
C GLY A 134 39.91 16.63 3.75
N ALA A 135 39.71 16.05 4.93
CA ALA A 135 38.83 16.48 6.03
C ALA A 135 37.35 16.03 6.09
N SER A 136 37.07 15.42 7.25
CA SER A 136 35.83 15.11 7.96
C SER A 136 34.59 15.96 7.65
N SER A 137 33.44 15.31 7.44
CA SER A 137 32.13 15.85 7.87
C SER A 137 31.06 14.76 7.95
N VAL A 138 30.46 14.67 9.14
CA VAL A 138 29.05 14.40 9.48
C VAL A 138 28.24 13.47 8.57
N ALA A 139 27.68 12.42 9.18
CA ALA A 139 26.64 11.55 8.62
C ALA A 139 25.46 12.37 8.08
N GLN A 140 25.50 12.64 6.78
CA GLN A 140 24.37 13.10 6.00
C GLN A 140 23.56 11.87 5.61
N ILE A 141 22.30 11.83 6.03
CA ILE A 141 21.29 10.97 5.42
C ILE A 141 21.17 11.48 3.99
N PRO A 142 21.49 10.69 2.94
CA PRO A 142 21.40 11.20 1.59
C PRO A 142 19.93 11.47 1.26
N ASP A 143 19.63 12.73 1.00
CA ASP A 143 18.47 13.16 0.22
C ASP A 143 18.39 12.28 -1.04
N ALA A 144 17.17 11.84 -1.37
CA ALA A 144 16.86 10.88 -2.43
C ALA A 144 17.84 10.93 -3.63
N GLU A 145 18.71 9.93 -3.71
CA GLU A 145 19.67 9.80 -4.82
C GLU A 145 18.92 9.55 -6.14
N PRO A 146 19.29 10.23 -7.25
CA PRO A 146 18.65 10.12 -8.55
C PRO A 146 18.78 8.72 -9.21
N ASP A 147 19.48 7.78 -8.58
CA ASP A 147 19.71 6.41 -9.05
C ASP A 147 19.24 5.36 -8.03
N SER A 148 18.00 5.49 -7.54
CA SER A 148 17.40 4.43 -6.72
C SER A 148 17.05 3.20 -7.57
N PRO A 149 17.52 1.98 -7.20
CA PRO A 149 17.21 0.75 -7.94
C PRO A 149 15.72 0.49 -8.07
N MET A 150 15.21 0.60 -9.29
CA MET A 150 13.80 0.36 -9.59
C MET A 150 13.49 -1.14 -9.55
N LEU A 151 12.77 -1.54 -8.51
CA LEU A 151 12.32 -2.92 -8.31
C LEU A 151 11.41 -3.39 -9.46
N ALA A 152 10.62 -2.48 -10.02
CA ALA A 152 9.79 -2.73 -11.20
C ALA A 152 10.63 -3.14 -12.43
N GLU A 153 11.76 -2.46 -12.66
CA GLU A 153 12.65 -2.79 -13.77
C GLU A 153 13.38 -4.13 -13.55
N ALA A 154 13.63 -4.50 -12.29
CA ALA A 154 14.22 -5.80 -11.95
C ALA A 154 13.29 -6.97 -12.27
N ILE A 155 12.00 -6.88 -11.90
CA ILE A 155 11.04 -7.93 -12.25
C ILE A 155 10.74 -7.94 -13.76
N GLU A 156 10.74 -6.77 -14.40
CA GLU A 156 10.59 -6.65 -15.85
C GLU A 156 11.76 -7.28 -16.60
N ALA A 157 12.99 -7.16 -16.09
CA ALA A 157 14.16 -7.82 -16.65
C ALA A 157 14.10 -9.35 -16.56
N VAL A 158 13.55 -9.88 -15.45
CA VAL A 158 13.28 -11.32 -15.31
C VAL A 158 12.32 -11.77 -16.41
N ALA A 159 11.21 -11.06 -16.60
CA ALA A 159 10.24 -11.38 -17.66
C ALA A 159 10.85 -11.24 -19.07
N ARG A 160 11.60 -10.16 -19.34
CA ARG A 160 12.34 -9.97 -20.61
C ARG A 160 13.40 -11.05 -20.85
N SER A 161 13.99 -11.60 -19.80
CA SER A 161 14.93 -12.72 -19.92
C SER A 161 14.18 -14.01 -20.24
N ALA A 162 13.04 -14.25 -19.59
CA ALA A 162 12.19 -15.41 -19.87
C ALA A 162 11.68 -15.40 -21.32
N ASP A 163 11.23 -14.24 -21.81
CA ASP A 163 10.72 -14.08 -23.19
C ASP A 163 11.81 -14.35 -24.25
N ARG A 164 13.10 -14.18 -23.91
CA ARG A 164 14.24 -14.38 -24.83
C ARG A 164 14.89 -15.75 -24.73
N HIS A 165 14.64 -16.50 -23.64
CA HIS A 165 15.31 -17.77 -23.39
C HIS A 165 14.55 -18.92 -24.07
N PRO A 166 15.22 -19.87 -24.75
CA PRO A 166 14.55 -21.00 -25.42
C PRO A 166 13.70 -21.85 -24.46
N ASP A 167 14.20 -22.09 -23.24
CA ASP A 167 13.47 -22.80 -22.17
C ASP A 167 12.49 -21.90 -21.38
N GLY A 168 12.21 -20.69 -21.86
CA GLY A 168 11.36 -19.72 -21.18
C GLY A 168 11.84 -19.41 -19.76
N LEU A 169 10.89 -19.31 -18.82
CA LEU A 169 11.19 -19.00 -17.42
C LEU A 169 12.06 -20.06 -16.74
N ALA A 170 12.02 -21.33 -17.18
CA ALA A 170 12.81 -22.40 -16.59
C ALA A 170 14.32 -22.23 -16.85
N GLY A 171 14.69 -21.51 -17.91
CA GLY A 171 16.07 -21.16 -18.24
C GLY A 171 16.58 -19.91 -17.51
N VAL A 172 15.70 -19.09 -16.93
CA VAL A 172 16.12 -17.86 -16.25
C VAL A 172 16.87 -18.18 -14.95
N ARG A 173 18.01 -17.51 -14.76
CA ARG A 173 18.85 -17.61 -13.56
C ARG A 173 19.23 -16.21 -13.09
N VAL A 174 18.71 -15.81 -11.93
CA VAL A 174 19.13 -14.59 -11.22
C VAL A 174 19.90 -15.02 -9.97
N PRO A 175 21.18 -14.61 -9.80
CA PRO A 175 21.97 -14.99 -8.64
C PRO A 175 21.28 -14.64 -7.32
N GLY A 176 21.11 -15.65 -6.45
CA GLY A 176 20.49 -15.51 -5.13
C GLY A 176 18.96 -15.52 -5.11
N LEU A 177 18.29 -15.54 -6.27
CA LEU A 177 16.83 -15.57 -6.36
C LEU A 177 16.33 -17.01 -6.48
N SER A 178 15.40 -17.41 -5.62
CA SER A 178 14.79 -18.73 -5.64
C SER A 178 13.93 -18.95 -6.89
N PRO A 179 13.67 -20.21 -7.30
CA PRO A 179 12.75 -20.50 -8.40
C PRO A 179 11.32 -20.00 -8.13
N ALA A 180 10.87 -20.01 -6.86
CA ALA A 180 9.56 -19.50 -6.47
C ALA A 180 9.48 -17.98 -6.64
N ALA A 181 10.49 -17.25 -6.16
CA ALA A 181 10.57 -15.80 -6.34
C ALA A 181 10.74 -15.39 -7.80
N THR A 182 11.47 -16.19 -8.60
CA THR A 182 11.59 -15.98 -10.06
C THR A 182 10.21 -16.07 -10.74
N ARG A 183 9.40 -17.07 -10.38
CA ARG A 183 8.00 -17.19 -10.87
C ARG A 183 7.11 -16.06 -10.41
N LEU A 184 7.28 -15.58 -9.18
CA LEU A 184 6.51 -14.46 -8.66
C LEU A 184 6.87 -13.16 -9.40
N ALA A 185 8.15 -12.88 -9.57
CA ALA A 185 8.66 -11.71 -10.31
C ALA A 185 8.13 -11.68 -11.75
N ASP A 186 8.25 -12.79 -12.49
CA ASP A 186 7.74 -12.89 -13.86
C ASP A 186 6.22 -12.66 -13.92
N ARG A 187 5.44 -13.28 -13.01
CA ARG A 187 3.99 -13.11 -12.95
C ARG A 187 3.59 -11.65 -12.71
N LEU A 188 4.20 -11.00 -11.72
CA LEU A 188 3.92 -9.60 -11.39
C LEU A 188 4.32 -8.66 -12.53
N ALA A 189 5.45 -8.89 -13.20
CA ALA A 189 5.87 -8.11 -14.36
C ALA A 189 4.85 -8.23 -15.50
N ARG A 190 4.37 -9.45 -15.81
CA ARG A 190 3.33 -9.66 -16.83
C ARG A 190 2.00 -9.00 -16.44
N GLN A 191 1.61 -9.04 -15.17
CA GLN A 191 0.43 -8.34 -14.67
C GLN A 191 0.58 -6.83 -14.83
N LEU A 192 1.74 -6.26 -14.50
CA LEU A 192 2.04 -4.84 -14.71
C LEU A 192 1.97 -4.45 -16.19
N ARG A 193 2.57 -5.22 -17.11
CA ARG A 193 2.45 -4.99 -18.56
C ARG A 193 0.99 -4.95 -19.01
N ARG A 194 0.17 -5.89 -18.53
CA ARG A 194 -1.26 -5.97 -18.86
C ARG A 194 -2.01 -4.73 -18.36
N VAL A 195 -1.75 -4.29 -17.14
CA VAL A 195 -2.36 -3.09 -16.54
C VAL A 195 -1.91 -1.82 -17.26
N ARG A 196 -0.60 -1.65 -17.51
CA ARG A 196 -0.06 -0.49 -18.25
C ARG A 196 -0.70 -0.39 -19.64
N ARG A 197 -0.78 -1.51 -20.37
CA ARG A 197 -1.46 -1.57 -21.67
C ARG A 197 -2.94 -1.19 -21.57
N ALA A 198 -3.66 -1.69 -20.57
CA ALA A 198 -5.07 -1.37 -20.37
C ALA A 198 -5.28 0.12 -20.03
N MET A 199 -4.33 0.72 -19.30
CA MET A 199 -4.33 2.14 -18.93
C MET A 199 -3.74 3.06 -20.02
N ARG A 200 -3.28 2.51 -21.15
CA ARG A 200 -2.56 3.24 -22.22
C ARG A 200 -1.32 3.99 -21.71
N LEU A 201 -0.68 3.43 -20.68
CA LEU A 201 0.61 3.90 -20.20
C LEU A 201 1.72 3.33 -21.10
N PRO A 202 2.83 4.08 -21.30
CA PRO A 202 3.95 3.65 -22.14
C PRO A 202 4.65 2.39 -21.65
#